data_AF-A0A8X6IKG8-F1
#
_entry.id   AF-A0A8X6IKG8-F1
#
_cell.length_a   1.000
_cell.length_b   1.000
_cell.length_c   1.000
_cell.angle_alpha   90.00
_cell.angle_beta   90.00
_cell.angle_gamma   90.00
#
_symmetry.space_group_name_H-M   'P 1'
#
loop_
_entity.id
_entity.type
_entity.pdbx_description
1 polymer ?
#
loop_
_entity_poly.entity_id
_entity_poly.type
_entity_poly.pdbx_seq_one_letter_code
_entity_poly.pdbx_strand_id
1 'polypeptide(L)'
;MDMTQLKTQRKSLRTSFTLSAKVIEEELMKEVPDVDQLSILKMQIGDKFSRLENYQRSISYIILKEETDELAYEEDFMKAEIYRDSFSELCAKIERLSVKKTEKKEHRPIVKNDSVATKIRPVFESSARVTGQSSLNDLLYKGPNLIEKIPDILDRFRSYPIGLSADIEKAFLQLDLP
;
A
#
# COMPACT_ATOMS: atom_id res chain seq x y z
N MET A 1 -18.80 -30.68 0.82
CA MET A 1 -18.90 -29.93 2.10
C MET A 1 -20.36 -29.55 2.23
N ASP A 2 -20.99 -29.83 3.36
CA ASP A 2 -22.44 -29.63 3.55
C ASP A 2 -22.78 -28.12 3.59
N MET A 3 -23.82 -27.71 2.88
CA MET A 3 -24.33 -26.33 2.81
C MET A 3 -24.57 -25.73 4.21
N THR A 4 -25.09 -26.54 5.14
CA THR A 4 -25.38 -26.09 6.51
C THR A 4 -24.10 -25.75 7.29
N GLN A 5 -23.04 -26.53 7.09
CA GLN A 5 -21.71 -26.29 7.69
C GLN A 5 -21.08 -25.01 7.12
N LEU A 6 -21.13 -24.81 5.80
CA LEU A 6 -20.62 -23.59 5.16
C LEU A 6 -21.37 -22.34 5.64
N LYS A 7 -22.71 -22.39 5.71
CA LYS A 7 -23.53 -21.29 6.23
C LYS A 7 -23.19 -20.98 7.71
N THR A 8 -22.89 -21.99 8.52
CA THR A 8 -22.48 -21.82 9.93
C THR A 8 -21.10 -21.17 10.05
N GLN A 9 -20.12 -21.63 9.27
CA GLN A 9 -18.77 -21.05 9.26
C GLN A 9 -18.79 -19.61 8.75
N ARG A 10 -19.55 -19.31 7.69
CA ARG A 10 -19.75 -17.95 7.19
C ARG A 10 -20.36 -17.04 8.25
N LYS A 11 -21.35 -17.51 9.02
CA LYS A 11 -21.99 -16.73 10.09
C LYS A 11 -20.97 -16.35 11.18
N SER A 12 -20.15 -17.30 11.63
CA SER A 12 -19.08 -17.05 12.60
C SER A 12 -18.07 -16.01 12.08
N LEU A 13 -17.65 -16.12 10.81
CA LEU A 13 -16.74 -15.17 10.19
C LEU A 13 -17.35 -13.78 10.02
N ARG A 14 -18.65 -13.68 9.68
CA ARG A 14 -19.37 -12.38 9.64
C ARG A 14 -19.30 -11.70 11.00
N THR A 15 -19.59 -12.42 12.09
CA THR A 15 -19.48 -11.87 13.45
C THR A 15 -18.06 -11.39 13.77
N SER A 16 -17.05 -12.20 13.45
CA SER A 16 -15.64 -11.83 13.67
C SER A 16 -15.22 -10.60 12.83
N PHE A 17 -15.67 -10.53 11.58
CA PHE A 17 -15.45 -9.40 10.69
C PHE A 17 -16.06 -8.12 11.29
N THR A 18 -17.33 -8.16 11.71
CA THR A 18 -18.01 -7.00 12.30
C THR A 18 -17.33 -6.51 13.58
N LEU A 19 -16.85 -7.42 14.45
CA LEU A 19 -16.09 -7.03 15.63
C LEU A 19 -14.76 -6.36 15.25
N SER A 20 -14.07 -6.88 14.24
CA SER A 20 -12.79 -6.32 13.77
C SER A 20 -12.98 -4.95 13.10
N ALA A 21 -14.07 -4.80 12.34
CA ALA A 21 -14.48 -3.54 11.74
C ALA A 21 -14.72 -2.47 12.82
N LYS A 22 -15.45 -2.81 13.89
CA LYS A 22 -15.67 -1.89 15.03
C LYS A 22 -14.38 -1.46 15.70
N VAL A 23 -13.44 -2.39 15.94
CA VAL A 23 -12.14 -2.07 16.53
C VAL A 23 -11.37 -1.08 15.63
N ILE A 24 -11.42 -1.26 14.31
CA ILE A 24 -10.82 -0.32 13.36
C ILE A 24 -11.53 1.03 13.44
N GLU A 25 -12.85 1.08 13.44
CA GLU A 25 -13.61 2.33 13.55
C GLU A 25 -13.28 3.08 14.85
N GLU A 26 -13.22 2.39 15.98
CA GLU A 26 -12.83 2.98 17.27
C GLU A 26 -11.41 3.55 17.23
N GLU A 27 -10.47 2.86 16.59
CA GLU A 27 -9.10 3.33 16.40
C GLU A 27 -9.04 4.57 15.49
N LEU A 28 -9.86 4.60 14.43
CA LEU A 28 -9.97 5.73 13.51
C LEU A 28 -10.60 6.99 14.16
N MET A 29 -11.39 6.82 15.23
CA MET A 29 -12.04 7.93 15.96
C MET A 29 -11.14 8.59 17.00
N LYS A 30 -9.94 8.04 17.29
CA LYS A 30 -9.00 8.64 18.24
C LYS A 30 -8.39 9.94 17.69
N GLU A 31 -8.09 10.90 18.57
CA GLU A 31 -7.42 12.16 18.18
C GLU A 31 -6.05 11.94 17.51
N VAL A 32 -5.34 10.88 17.92
CA VAL A 32 -4.09 10.43 17.30
C VAL A 32 -4.19 8.92 17.03
N PRO A 33 -4.64 8.51 15.83
CA PRO A 33 -4.74 7.10 15.47
C PRO A 33 -3.37 6.43 15.35
N ASP A 34 -3.23 5.23 15.91
CA ASP A 34 -2.01 4.43 15.74
C ASP A 34 -2.00 3.76 14.36
N VAL A 35 -1.15 4.28 13.48
CA VAL A 35 -1.05 3.84 12.08
C VAL A 35 -0.44 2.44 11.96
N ASP A 36 0.48 2.07 12.84
CA ASP A 36 1.11 0.75 12.80
C ASP A 36 0.09 -0.30 13.25
N GLN A 37 -0.70 0.02 14.29
CA GLN A 37 -1.83 -0.79 14.72
C GLN A 37 -2.91 -0.90 13.63
N LEU A 38 -3.28 0.21 12.98
CA LEU A 38 -4.24 0.22 11.87
C LEU A 38 -3.77 -0.60 10.66
N SER A 39 -2.47 -0.62 10.37
CA SER A 39 -1.89 -1.45 9.31
C SER A 39 -2.04 -2.94 9.61
N ILE A 40 -1.75 -3.34 10.86
CA ILE A 40 -1.95 -4.72 11.32
C ILE A 40 -3.44 -5.09 11.26
N LEU A 41 -4.32 -4.21 11.75
CA LEU A 41 -5.76 -4.44 11.72
C LEU A 41 -6.29 -4.54 10.28
N LYS A 42 -5.78 -3.73 9.34
CA LYS A 42 -6.08 -3.81 7.90
C LYS A 42 -5.72 -5.19 7.32
N MET A 43 -4.55 -5.71 7.67
CA MET A 43 -4.13 -7.04 7.24
C MET A 43 -5.06 -8.14 7.80
N GLN A 44 -5.40 -8.06 9.09
CA GLN A 44 -6.26 -9.03 9.75
C GLN A 44 -7.70 -9.04 9.20
N ILE A 45 -8.27 -7.86 8.95
CA ILE A 45 -9.62 -7.78 8.37
C ILE A 45 -9.62 -8.21 6.90
N GLY A 46 -8.52 -8.00 6.17
CA GLY A 46 -8.33 -8.51 4.80
C GLY A 46 -8.29 -10.04 4.70
N ASP A 47 -7.58 -10.72 5.61
CA ASP A 47 -7.60 -12.20 5.67
C ASP A 47 -9.01 -12.72 5.98
N LYS A 48 -9.70 -12.13 6.95
CA LYS A 48 -11.09 -12.49 7.30
C LYS A 48 -12.04 -12.28 6.12
N PHE A 49 -11.91 -11.16 5.41
CA PHE A 49 -12.70 -10.85 4.22
C PHE A 49 -12.47 -11.87 3.10
N SER A 50 -11.20 -12.23 2.84
CA SER A 50 -10.83 -13.23 1.82
C SER A 50 -11.44 -14.61 2.13
N ARG A 51 -11.42 -15.03 3.39
CA ARG A 51 -12.08 -16.27 3.84
C ARG A 51 -13.59 -16.19 3.62
N LEU A 52 -14.20 -15.06 3.94
CA LEU A 52 -15.63 -14.83 3.80
C LEU A 52 -16.07 -14.88 2.32
N GLU A 53 -15.30 -14.30 1.40
CA GLU A 53 -15.52 -14.44 -0.04
C GLU A 53 -15.42 -15.89 -0.51
N ASN A 54 -14.45 -16.66 0.00
CA ASN A 54 -14.30 -18.07 -0.37
C ASN A 54 -15.52 -18.91 0.06
N TYR A 55 -16.04 -18.67 1.28
CA TYR A 55 -17.28 -19.30 1.73
C TYR A 55 -18.48 -18.84 0.91
N GLN A 56 -18.56 -17.54 0.57
CA GLN A 56 -19.63 -17.00 -0.27
C GLN A 56 -19.65 -17.67 -1.65
N ARG A 57 -18.50 -17.77 -2.32
CA ARG A 57 -18.37 -18.47 -3.62
C ARG A 57 -18.76 -19.94 -3.53
N SER A 58 -18.35 -20.61 -2.46
CA SER A 58 -18.69 -22.02 -2.23
C SER A 58 -20.20 -22.21 -2.03
N ILE A 59 -20.85 -21.34 -1.26
CA ILE A 59 -22.30 -21.36 -1.03
C ILE A 59 -23.04 -21.04 -2.34
N SER A 60 -22.66 -19.99 -3.05
CA SER A 60 -23.23 -19.62 -4.35
C SER A 60 -23.13 -20.77 -5.37
N TYR A 61 -21.99 -21.47 -5.43
CA TYR A 61 -21.82 -22.63 -6.30
C TYR A 61 -22.80 -23.77 -5.97
N ILE A 62 -23.02 -24.05 -4.68
CA ILE A 62 -23.96 -25.11 -4.27
C ILE A 62 -25.41 -24.67 -4.52
N ILE A 63 -25.78 -23.41 -4.25
CA ILE A 63 -27.12 -22.88 -4.56
C ILE A 63 -27.40 -23.05 -6.05
N LEU A 64 -26.49 -22.59 -6.92
CA LEU A 64 -26.64 -22.72 -8.38
C LEU A 64 -26.72 -24.18 -8.87
N LYS A 65 -26.25 -25.14 -8.07
CA LYS A 65 -26.23 -26.58 -8.42
C LYS A 65 -27.42 -27.36 -7.87
N GLU A 66 -27.93 -27.00 -6.69
CA GLU A 66 -28.95 -27.75 -5.94
C GLU A 66 -30.30 -27.02 -5.82
N GLU A 67 -30.30 -25.68 -5.73
CA GLU A 67 -31.49 -24.84 -5.57
C GLU A 67 -31.66 -23.96 -6.82
N THR A 68 -32.60 -24.32 -7.70
CA THR A 68 -33.07 -23.43 -8.78
C THR A 68 -34.00 -22.34 -8.23
N ASP A 69 -33.59 -21.70 -7.13
CA ASP A 69 -34.30 -20.59 -6.49
C ASP A 69 -33.46 -19.32 -6.65
N GLU A 70 -33.72 -18.60 -7.75
CA GLU A 70 -33.03 -17.34 -8.07
C GLU A 70 -33.23 -16.28 -6.98
N LEU A 71 -34.37 -16.27 -6.28
CA LEU A 71 -34.66 -15.31 -5.22
C LEU A 71 -33.78 -15.55 -3.99
N ALA A 72 -33.59 -16.81 -3.61
CA ALA A 72 -32.71 -17.18 -2.51
C ALA A 72 -31.24 -16.81 -2.79
N TYR A 73 -30.81 -16.94 -4.06
CA TYR A 73 -29.48 -16.52 -4.51
C TYR A 73 -29.32 -14.99 -4.43
N GLU A 74 -30.28 -14.23 -4.97
CA GLU A 74 -30.24 -12.76 -4.95
C GLU A 74 -30.19 -12.21 -3.52
N GLU A 75 -31.04 -12.72 -2.63
CA GLU A 75 -31.00 -12.30 -1.22
C GLU A 75 -29.66 -12.59 -0.55
N ASP A 76 -29.08 -13.76 -0.82
CA ASP A 76 -27.80 -14.17 -0.22
C ASP A 76 -26.63 -13.33 -0.77
N PHE A 77 -26.67 -13.02 -2.08
CA PHE A 77 -25.74 -12.16 -2.76
C PHE A 77 -25.79 -10.73 -2.20
N MET A 78 -26.98 -10.13 -2.08
CA MET A 78 -27.14 -8.79 -1.52
C MET A 78 -26.67 -8.70 -0.07
N LYS A 79 -26.90 -9.75 0.74
CA LYS A 79 -26.37 -9.83 2.11
C LYS A 79 -24.85 -9.92 2.15
N ALA A 80 -24.20 -10.41 1.11
CA ALA A 80 -22.73 -10.43 1.02
C ALA A 80 -22.16 -9.08 0.56
N GLU A 81 -22.86 -8.37 -0.32
CA GLU A 81 -22.47 -7.06 -0.86
C GLU A 81 -22.23 -6.02 0.25
N ILE A 82 -23.10 -6.02 1.28
CA ILE A 82 -22.97 -5.13 2.44
C ILE A 82 -21.60 -5.24 3.13
N TYR A 83 -21.03 -6.45 3.20
CA TYR A 83 -19.71 -6.66 3.81
C TYR A 83 -18.57 -6.23 2.89
N ARG A 84 -18.77 -6.35 1.57
CA ARG A 84 -17.85 -5.84 0.54
C ARG A 84 -17.75 -4.32 0.61
N ASP A 85 -18.89 -3.64 0.64
CA ASP A 85 -18.95 -2.19 0.75
C ASP A 85 -18.32 -1.70 2.05
N SER A 86 -18.68 -2.34 3.17
CA SER A 86 -18.10 -2.02 4.49
C SER A 86 -16.58 -2.20 4.52
N PHE A 87 -16.06 -3.28 3.94
CA PHE A 87 -14.61 -3.52 3.84
C PHE A 87 -13.90 -2.45 3.00
N SER A 88 -14.48 -2.13 1.84
CA SER A 88 -13.95 -1.12 0.92
C SER A 88 -13.89 0.26 1.57
N GLU A 89 -14.96 0.66 2.26
CA GLU A 89 -15.03 1.94 2.97
C GLU A 89 -13.99 2.04 4.10
N LEU A 90 -13.81 0.97 4.89
CA LEU A 90 -12.78 0.92 5.94
C LEU A 90 -11.37 1.03 5.36
N CYS A 91 -11.08 0.29 4.28
CA CYS A 91 -9.77 0.37 3.63
C CYS A 91 -9.49 1.79 3.12
N ALA A 92 -10.48 2.44 2.50
CA ALA A 92 -10.35 3.81 2.02
C ALA A 92 -10.12 4.81 3.18
N LYS A 93 -10.79 4.64 4.32
CA LYS A 93 -10.57 5.47 5.52
C LYS A 93 -9.15 5.31 6.07
N ILE A 94 -8.63 4.09 6.16
CA ILE A 94 -7.26 3.81 6.63
C ILE A 94 -6.23 4.42 5.66
N GLU A 95 -6.43 4.28 4.35
CA GLU A 95 -5.52 4.82 3.35
C GLU A 95 -5.47 6.36 3.37
N ARG A 96 -6.61 7.03 3.53
CA ARG A 96 -6.66 8.49 3.70
C ARG A 96 -5.86 8.99 4.90
N LEU A 97 -5.84 8.23 6.01
CA LEU A 97 -5.01 8.57 7.18
C LEU A 97 -3.52 8.32 6.92
N SER A 98 -3.18 7.25 6.21
CA SER A 98 -1.79 6.99 5.81
C SER A 98 -1.24 8.12 4.94
N VAL A 99 -2.05 8.66 4.01
CA VAL A 99 -1.67 9.80 3.16
C VAL A 99 -1.47 11.09 4.00
N LYS A 100 -2.38 11.37 4.94
CA LYS A 100 -2.24 12.51 5.88
C LYS A 100 -0.98 12.41 6.77
N LYS A 101 -0.56 11.20 7.17
CA LYS A 101 0.69 11.01 7.94
C LYS A 101 1.93 11.07 7.06
N THR A 102 1.85 10.73 5.76
CA THR A 102 2.96 10.97 4.82
C THR A 102 3.17 12.45 4.50
N GLU A 103 2.14 13.30 4.56
CA GLU A 103 2.31 14.77 4.60
C GLU A 103 2.98 15.24 5.91
N LYS A 104 2.91 14.42 6.96
CA LYS A 104 3.57 14.63 8.26
C LYS A 104 4.83 13.76 8.41
N LYS A 105 5.56 13.49 7.33
CA LYS A 105 7.01 13.27 7.43
C LYS A 105 7.63 14.66 7.52
N GLU A 106 8.49 14.90 8.50
CA GLU A 106 9.12 16.21 8.70
C GLU A 106 9.80 16.67 7.39
N HIS A 107 9.11 17.56 6.67
CA HIS A 107 9.70 18.35 5.62
C HIS A 107 10.73 19.24 6.29
N ARG A 108 12.01 18.86 6.24
CA ARG A 108 13.11 19.78 6.51
C ARG A 108 13.46 20.49 5.20
N PRO A 109 12.93 21.70 4.94
CA PRO A 109 13.39 22.48 3.80
C PRO A 109 14.85 22.85 4.02
N ILE A 110 15.71 22.45 3.08
CA ILE A 110 17.07 22.98 3.00
C ILE A 110 16.96 24.36 2.34
N VAL A 111 16.94 25.42 3.16
CA VAL A 111 17.00 26.79 2.68
C VAL A 111 18.47 27.15 2.44
N LYS A 112 18.84 27.40 1.18
CA LYS A 112 20.12 28.05 0.86
C LYS A 112 19.88 29.55 0.93
N ASN A 113 20.52 30.23 1.89
CA ASN A 113 20.32 31.65 2.16
C ASN A 113 20.84 32.59 1.04
N ASP A 114 21.52 32.05 0.03
CA ASP A 114 22.20 32.83 -1.01
C ASP A 114 21.41 32.96 -2.33
N SER A 115 20.14 32.56 -2.38
CA SER A 115 19.35 32.60 -3.62
C SER A 115 17.91 33.09 -3.42
N VAL A 116 17.57 34.19 -4.12
CA VAL A 116 16.30 34.93 -4.06
C VAL A 116 15.08 34.15 -4.60
N ALA A 117 15.26 32.91 -5.08
CA ALA A 117 14.14 32.02 -5.45
C ALA A 117 14.52 30.54 -5.33
N THR A 118 14.68 30.03 -4.10
CA THR A 118 15.03 28.61 -3.91
C THR A 118 13.78 27.73 -4.02
N LYS A 119 13.55 27.16 -5.20
CA LYS A 119 12.55 26.09 -5.42
C LYS A 119 12.83 24.94 -4.44
N ILE A 120 11.89 24.63 -3.53
CA ILE A 120 12.04 23.57 -2.53
C ILE A 120 12.25 22.24 -3.25
N ARG A 121 13.31 21.51 -2.91
CA ARG A 121 13.60 20.17 -3.45
C ARG A 121 13.22 19.11 -2.41
N PRO A 122 12.29 18.18 -2.70
CA PRO A 122 12.05 17.05 -1.82
C PRO A 122 13.29 16.15 -1.80
N VAL A 123 13.80 15.86 -0.61
CA VAL A 123 14.93 14.94 -0.38
C VAL A 123 14.40 13.78 0.45
N PHE A 124 14.60 12.55 -0.04
CA PHE A 124 14.23 11.33 0.68
C PHE A 124 15.45 10.78 1.42
N GLU A 125 15.37 10.69 2.75
CA GLU A 125 16.43 10.12 3.57
C GLU A 125 16.32 8.59 3.62
N SER A 126 16.99 7.91 2.68
CA SER A 126 16.97 6.43 2.60
C SER A 126 17.93 5.75 3.58
N SER A 127 18.77 6.52 4.28
CA SER A 127 19.71 6.05 5.32
C SER A 127 19.16 6.15 6.74
N ALA A 128 17.97 6.73 6.94
CA ALA A 128 17.36 6.87 8.26
C ALA A 128 17.16 5.48 8.90
N ARG A 129 17.55 5.36 10.18
CA ARG A 129 17.46 4.12 10.96
C ARG A 129 16.56 4.36 12.17
N VAL A 130 15.61 3.47 12.40
CA VAL A 130 14.94 3.32 13.69
C VAL A 130 15.79 2.39 14.55
N THR A 131 15.88 2.65 15.85
CA THR A 131 16.69 1.84 16.78
C THR A 131 16.39 0.35 16.61
N GLY A 132 17.40 -0.43 16.21
CA GLY A 132 17.28 -1.87 15.99
C GLY A 132 16.80 -2.30 14.60
N GLN A 133 16.55 -1.38 13.66
CA GLN A 133 16.12 -1.69 12.29
C GLN A 133 17.15 -1.24 11.25
N SER A 134 17.24 -2.02 10.16
CA SER A 134 18.06 -1.72 8.98
C SER A 134 17.47 -0.57 8.17
N SER A 135 18.31 0.28 7.56
CA SER A 135 17.84 1.33 6.66
C SER A 135 17.44 0.77 5.29
N LEU A 136 16.72 1.56 4.48
CA LEU A 136 16.34 1.14 3.12
C LEU A 136 17.59 0.81 2.28
N ASN A 137 18.67 1.59 2.41
CA ASN A 137 19.93 1.31 1.72
C ASN A 137 20.61 0.00 2.16
N ASP A 138 20.30 -0.51 3.36
CA ASP A 138 20.83 -1.77 3.87
C ASP A 138 20.02 -2.98 3.36
N LEU A 139 18.75 -2.77 2.99
CA LEU A 139 17.85 -3.82 2.48
C LEU A 139 17.93 -3.99 0.96
N LEU A 140 18.40 -2.97 0.24
CA LEU A 140 18.53 -3.00 -1.22
C LEU A 140 19.83 -3.70 -1.66
N TYR A 141 19.72 -4.59 -2.64
CA TYR A 141 20.88 -5.18 -3.30
C TYR A 141 21.62 -4.11 -4.12
N LYS A 142 22.90 -3.86 -3.80
CA LYS A 142 23.70 -2.77 -4.38
C LYS A 142 24.02 -2.94 -5.88
N GLY A 143 24.00 -4.17 -6.38
CA GLY A 143 24.39 -4.48 -7.75
C GLY A 143 25.87 -4.15 -8.07
N PRO A 144 26.34 -4.48 -9.28
CA PRO A 144 27.64 -4.03 -9.77
C PRO A 144 27.63 -2.53 -10.06
N ASN A 145 28.76 -1.85 -9.83
CA ASN A 145 28.90 -0.44 -10.19
C ASN A 145 29.12 -0.31 -11.70
N LEU A 146 28.13 0.24 -12.40
CA LEU A 146 28.16 0.46 -13.85
C LEU A 146 28.63 1.88 -14.24
N ILE A 147 28.95 2.72 -13.26
CA ILE A 147 29.43 4.09 -13.52
C ILE A 147 30.88 4.03 -13.99
N GLU A 148 31.13 4.54 -15.18
CA GLU A 148 32.49 4.69 -15.72
C GLU A 148 33.32 5.67 -14.87
N LYS A 149 34.64 5.45 -14.84
CA LYS A 149 35.53 6.32 -14.08
C LYS A 149 35.61 7.69 -14.78
N ILE A 150 35.50 8.76 -13.98
CA ILE A 150 35.56 10.14 -14.48
C ILE A 150 36.81 10.41 -15.34
N PRO A 151 38.03 9.94 -14.97
CA PRO A 151 39.22 10.14 -15.82
C PRO A 151 39.04 9.58 -17.24
N ASP A 152 38.44 8.39 -17.38
CA ASP A 152 38.27 7.72 -18.67
C ASP A 152 37.28 8.49 -19.55
N ILE A 153 36.20 9.03 -18.95
CA ILE A 153 35.21 9.88 -19.63
C ILE A 153 35.89 11.17 -20.12
N LEU A 154 36.70 11.79 -19.27
CA LEU A 154 37.40 13.04 -19.55
C LEU A 154 38.46 12.89 -20.66
N ASP A 155 39.15 11.75 -20.72
CA ASP A 155 40.16 11.46 -21.74
C ASP A 155 39.51 11.33 -23.14
N ARG A 156 38.40 10.59 -23.23
CA ARG A 156 37.61 10.48 -24.47
C ARG A 156 37.00 11.80 -24.90
N PHE A 157 36.48 12.59 -23.96
CA PHE A 157 35.91 13.90 -24.26
C PHE A 157 36.95 14.86 -24.86
N ARG A 158 38.20 14.77 -24.41
CA ARG A 158 39.32 15.59 -24.91
C ARG A 158 39.97 15.06 -26.20
N SER A 159 39.68 13.82 -26.58
CA SER A 159 40.27 13.19 -27.77
C SER A 159 39.84 13.83 -29.09
N TYR A 160 38.76 14.62 -29.09
CA TYR A 160 38.20 15.25 -30.28
C TYR A 160 38.20 16.78 -30.14
N PRO A 161 38.35 17.52 -31.24
CA PRO A 161 38.41 18.99 -31.23
C PRO A 161 37.09 19.67 -30.85
N ILE A 162 35.97 18.94 -30.87
CA ILE A 162 34.63 19.46 -30.55
C ILE A 162 33.98 18.49 -29.56
N GLY A 163 33.54 19.00 -28.41
CA GLY A 163 32.82 18.26 -27.38
C GLY A 163 31.37 18.72 -27.25
N LEU A 164 30.44 17.77 -27.10
CA LEU A 164 29.04 18.03 -26.81
C LEU A 164 28.72 17.56 -25.40
N SER A 165 28.03 18.40 -24.63
CA SER A 165 27.58 18.08 -23.28
C SER A 165 26.14 18.56 -23.12
N ALA A 166 25.31 17.74 -22.50
CA ALA A 166 23.92 18.05 -22.18
C ALA A 166 23.59 17.50 -20.79
N ASP A 167 22.75 18.22 -20.06
CA ASP A 167 22.18 17.75 -18.79
C ASP A 167 20.77 17.18 -19.07
N ILE A 168 20.48 16.00 -18.51
CA ILE A 168 19.18 15.36 -18.67
C ILE A 168 18.33 15.72 -17.44
N GLU A 169 17.40 16.66 -17.62
CA GLU A 169 16.53 17.07 -16.54
C GLU A 169 15.70 15.88 -16.02
N LYS A 170 15.81 15.59 -14.72
CA LYS A 170 15.07 14.53 -14.03
C LYS A 170 15.29 13.11 -14.59
N ALA A 171 16.52 12.79 -15.02
CA ALA A 171 16.86 11.48 -15.59
C ALA A 171 16.29 10.26 -14.83
N PHE A 172 16.40 10.24 -13.49
CA PHE A 172 15.89 9.12 -12.68
C PHE A 172 14.37 8.99 -12.64
N LEU A 173 13.61 10.06 -12.92
CA LEU A 173 12.15 10.03 -12.94
C LEU A 173 11.58 9.56 -14.29
N GLN A 174 12.44 9.36 -15.29
CA GLN A 174 12.04 8.84 -16.60
C GLN A 174 12.06 7.30 -16.65
N LEU A 175 12.49 6.64 -15.57
CA LEU A 175 12.57 5.19 -15.45
C LEU A 175 11.40 4.67 -14.62
N ASP A 176 10.73 3.64 -15.14
CA ASP A 176 9.73 2.89 -14.38
C ASP A 176 10.42 1.82 -13.52
N LEU A 177 9.89 1.63 -12.30
CA LEU A 177 10.30 0.53 -11.43
C LEU A 177 9.41 -0.70 -11.73
N PRO A 178 9.98 -1.91 -11.77
CA PRO A 178 9.23 -3.15 -11.97
C PRO A 178 8.33 -3.52 -10.78
#